data_AF-A0A7S0Y3Z3-F1
#
_entry.id   AF-A0A7S0Y3Z3-F1
#
_cell.length_a   1.000
_cell.length_b   1.000
_cell.length_c   1.000
_cell.angle_alpha   90.00
_cell.angle_beta   90.00
_cell.angle_gamma   90.00
#
_symmetry.space_group_name_H-M   'P 1'
#
loop_
_entity.id
_entity.type
_entity.pdbx_description
1 polymer ?
#
loop_
_entity_poly.entity_id
_entity_poly.type
_entity_poly.pdbx_seq_one_letter_code
_entity_poly.pdbx_strand_id
1 'polypeptide(L)'
;GLEVVITAMHRHQEDRVLQTNGCWALVGVAAHNAAFRQRFVEDQGIAAVVSAMKHHKNEGYVQEFGCRMLGHVAVDSAANRSRIAKDGGIGAVLGAMRAHEDDIKVQEYGCWALGSFADDDSNRTIIAENGGIKAVVLAMRAHKERSKLQAYGCRTLGYVATDSTANRTRIGEDAEGGIPAVVGAMLAHSKKSYVQAYGCFALLKLAADHAINRIRIGEEGGIGA
;
A
#
# COMPACT_ATOMS: atom_id res chain seq x y z
N GLY A 1 -25.99 12.46 2.93
CA GLY A 1 -25.66 11.03 3.08
C GLY A 1 -24.23 10.86 3.54
N LEU A 2 -23.26 11.14 2.67
CA LEU A 2 -21.84 11.06 2.98
C LEU A 2 -21.42 11.91 4.20
N GLU A 3 -21.75 13.20 4.20
CA GLU A 3 -21.49 14.12 5.32
C GLU A 3 -22.07 13.60 6.64
N VAL A 4 -23.23 12.92 6.61
CA VAL A 4 -23.85 12.34 7.82
C VAL A 4 -23.01 11.17 8.35
N VAL A 5 -22.50 10.31 7.48
CA VAL A 5 -21.60 9.21 7.86
C VAL A 5 -20.29 9.75 8.44
N ILE A 6 -19.65 10.71 7.75
CA ILE A 6 -18.41 11.34 8.22
C ILE A 6 -18.64 12.04 9.58
N THR A 7 -19.74 12.77 9.73
CA THR A 7 -20.09 13.45 10.98
C THR A 7 -20.33 12.44 12.11
N ALA A 8 -21.04 11.34 11.84
CA ALA A 8 -21.26 10.28 12.81
C ALA A 8 -19.94 9.64 13.26
N MET A 9 -19.04 9.35 12.31
CA MET A 9 -17.70 8.82 12.62
C MET A 9 -16.90 9.80 13.50
N HIS A 10 -16.95 11.11 13.24
CA HIS A 10 -16.26 12.10 14.08
C HIS A 10 -16.86 12.25 15.48
N ARG A 11 -18.19 12.15 15.62
CA ARG A 11 -18.86 12.31 16.92
C ARG A 11 -18.70 11.11 17.84
N HIS A 12 -18.53 9.92 17.27
CA HIS A 12 -18.51 8.65 18.00
C HIS A 12 -17.21 7.89 17.71
N GLN A 13 -16.07 8.54 17.99
CA GLN A 13 -14.73 8.00 17.73
C GLN A 13 -14.38 6.77 18.57
N GLU A 14 -15.13 6.49 19.64
CA GLU A 14 -14.92 5.31 20.49
C GLU A 14 -15.82 4.12 20.11
N ASP A 15 -16.84 4.33 19.25
CA ASP A 15 -17.75 3.26 18.84
C ASP A 15 -17.15 2.46 17.68
N ARG A 16 -16.50 1.35 18.03
CA ARG A 16 -15.91 0.40 17.09
C ARG A 16 -16.88 -0.07 15.99
N VAL A 17 -18.13 -0.39 16.34
CA VAL A 17 -19.09 -0.94 15.37
C VAL A 17 -19.48 0.14 14.38
N LEU A 18 -19.71 1.35 14.87
CA LEU A 18 -19.98 2.50 14.01
C LEU A 18 -18.79 2.82 13.11
N GLN A 19 -17.56 2.86 13.62
CA GLN A 19 -16.38 3.14 12.79
C GLN A 19 -16.18 2.06 11.72
N THR A 20 -16.37 0.79 12.07
CA THR A 20 -16.28 -0.32 11.12
C THR A 20 -17.31 -0.17 10.00
N ASN A 21 -18.58 0.03 10.37
CA ASN A 21 -19.66 0.19 9.40
C ASN A 21 -19.52 1.46 8.55
N GLY A 22 -19.04 2.55 9.15
CA GLY A 22 -18.73 3.80 8.48
C GLY A 22 -17.66 3.59 7.41
N CYS A 23 -16.49 3.05 7.77
CA CYS A 23 -15.42 2.75 6.81
C CYS A 23 -15.89 1.80 5.71
N TRP A 24 -16.65 0.75 6.05
CA TRP A 24 -17.18 -0.20 5.06
C TRP A 24 -18.14 0.46 4.07
N ALA A 25 -19.08 1.27 4.55
CA ALA A 25 -20.02 2.00 3.70
C ALA A 25 -19.30 2.95 2.73
N LEU A 26 -18.27 3.66 3.22
CA LEU A 26 -17.45 4.56 2.40
C LEU A 26 -16.71 3.81 1.29
N VAL A 27 -16.12 2.65 1.61
CA VAL A 27 -15.43 1.79 0.63
C VAL A 27 -16.36 1.33 -0.49
N GLY A 28 -17.57 0.89 -0.14
CA GLY A 28 -18.55 0.38 -1.11
C GLY A 28 -18.91 1.40 -2.20
N VAL A 29 -18.95 2.69 -1.84
CA VAL A 29 -19.29 3.78 -2.77
C VAL A 29 -18.05 4.30 -3.50
N ALA A 30 -16.89 4.36 -2.84
CA ALA A 30 -15.67 4.94 -3.40
C ALA A 30 -15.10 4.19 -4.60
N ALA A 31 -15.25 2.86 -4.62
CA ALA A 31 -14.63 1.99 -5.64
C ALA A 31 -15.06 2.34 -7.08
N HIS A 32 -16.27 2.86 -7.27
CA HIS A 32 -16.85 3.07 -8.61
C HIS A 32 -17.35 4.50 -8.83
N ASN A 33 -16.94 5.46 -8.01
CA ASN A 33 -17.47 6.83 -8.09
C ASN A 33 -16.39 7.89 -7.85
N ALA A 34 -15.83 8.45 -8.91
CA ALA A 34 -14.82 9.51 -8.84
C ALA A 34 -15.35 10.81 -8.23
N ALA A 35 -16.61 11.18 -8.54
CA ALA A 35 -17.25 12.36 -7.96
C ALA A 35 -17.45 12.22 -6.44
N PHE A 36 -17.80 11.01 -5.98
CA PHE A 36 -17.84 10.68 -4.55
C PHE A 36 -16.46 10.83 -3.91
N ARG A 37 -15.39 10.33 -4.55
CA ARG A 37 -14.03 10.49 -4.03
C ARG A 37 -13.66 11.96 -3.88
N GLN A 38 -14.03 12.84 -4.82
CA GLN A 38 -13.74 14.26 -4.67
C GLN A 38 -14.51 14.89 -3.51
N ARG A 39 -15.83 14.69 -3.45
CA ARG A 39 -16.67 15.18 -2.33
C ARG A 39 -16.21 14.64 -0.98
N PHE A 40 -15.85 13.37 -0.91
CA PHE A 40 -15.30 12.74 0.29
C PHE A 40 -14.11 13.51 0.86
N VAL A 41 -13.23 13.98 -0.01
CA VAL A 41 -12.05 14.71 0.45
C VAL A 41 -12.37 16.19 0.72
N GLU A 42 -13.35 16.78 0.06
CA GLU A 42 -13.88 18.12 0.43
C GLU A 42 -14.50 18.09 1.84
N ASP A 43 -15.23 17.02 2.17
CA ASP A 43 -15.89 16.81 3.47
C ASP A 43 -14.94 16.29 4.57
N GLN A 44 -13.62 16.48 4.44
CA GLN A 44 -12.60 16.04 5.42
C GLN A 44 -12.59 14.52 5.68
N GLY A 45 -13.06 13.71 4.74
CA GLY A 45 -13.16 12.26 4.89
C GLY A 45 -11.81 11.55 5.12
N ILE A 46 -10.71 12.04 4.54
CA ILE A 46 -9.38 11.46 4.76
C ILE A 46 -9.02 11.57 6.25
N ALA A 47 -9.16 12.76 6.84
CA ALA A 47 -8.88 12.98 8.25
C ALA A 47 -9.77 12.10 9.15
N ALA A 48 -11.04 11.92 8.79
CA ALA A 48 -11.98 11.03 9.49
C ALA A 48 -11.45 9.58 9.53
N VAL A 49 -11.07 9.04 8.37
CA VAL A 49 -10.57 7.66 8.24
C VAL A 49 -9.23 7.50 8.97
N VAL A 50 -8.31 8.46 8.83
CA VAL A 50 -7.04 8.44 9.55
C VAL A 50 -7.25 8.48 11.07
N SER A 51 -8.20 9.29 11.55
CA SER A 51 -8.54 9.35 12.97
C SER A 51 -9.10 8.01 13.45
N ALA A 52 -10.04 7.42 12.72
CA ALA A 52 -10.63 6.12 13.05
C ALA A 52 -9.56 5.01 13.12
N MET A 53 -8.64 4.97 12.14
CA MET A 53 -7.52 4.01 12.15
C MET A 53 -6.60 4.20 13.37
N LYS A 54 -6.35 5.44 13.80
CA LYS A 54 -5.51 5.72 14.97
C LYS A 54 -6.18 5.33 16.28
N HIS A 55 -7.46 5.66 16.47
CA HIS A 55 -8.21 5.33 17.69
C HIS A 55 -8.45 3.84 17.83
N HIS A 56 -8.78 3.16 16.73
CA HIS A 56 -9.06 1.72 16.72
C HIS A 56 -7.91 0.90 16.14
N LYS A 57 -6.68 1.21 16.55
CA LYS A 57 -5.46 0.55 16.06
C LYS A 57 -5.45 -0.99 16.22
N ASN A 58 -6.21 -1.53 17.18
CA ASN A 58 -6.29 -2.96 17.46
C ASN A 58 -7.46 -3.66 16.72
N GLU A 59 -8.26 -2.92 15.95
CA GLU A 59 -9.44 -3.45 15.26
C GLU A 59 -9.13 -3.73 13.79
N GLY A 60 -8.86 -5.00 13.46
CA GLY A 60 -8.44 -5.41 12.12
C GLY A 60 -9.38 -4.93 11.00
N TYR A 61 -10.70 -4.98 11.21
CA TYR A 61 -11.67 -4.48 10.24
C TYR A 61 -11.58 -2.97 9.99
N VAL A 62 -11.35 -2.15 11.04
CA VAL A 62 -11.17 -0.70 10.87
C VAL A 62 -9.89 -0.43 10.08
N GLN A 63 -8.82 -1.17 10.37
CA GLN A 63 -7.56 -1.05 9.65
C GLN A 63 -7.70 -1.48 8.18
N GLU A 64 -8.34 -2.62 7.91
CA GLU A 64 -8.61 -3.14 6.57
C GLU A 64 -9.38 -2.11 5.74
N PHE A 65 -10.54 -1.67 6.23
CA PHE A 65 -11.40 -0.75 5.49
C PHE A 65 -10.79 0.64 5.39
N GLY A 66 -10.01 1.07 6.39
CA GLY A 66 -9.24 2.31 6.34
C GLY A 66 -8.19 2.29 5.23
N CYS A 67 -7.36 1.25 5.17
CA CYS A 67 -6.39 1.05 4.08
C CYS A 67 -7.07 1.06 2.71
N ARG A 68 -8.17 0.31 2.57
CA ARG A 68 -8.91 0.23 1.30
C ARG A 68 -9.54 1.57 0.91
N MET A 69 -10.11 2.31 1.85
CA MET A 69 -10.73 3.60 1.57
C MET A 69 -9.68 4.62 1.10
N LEU A 70 -8.58 4.75 1.84
CA LEU A 70 -7.49 5.65 1.46
C LEU A 70 -6.89 5.27 0.09
N GLY A 71 -6.69 3.97 -0.16
CA GLY A 71 -6.23 3.48 -1.44
C GLY A 71 -7.18 3.83 -2.59
N HIS A 72 -8.50 3.72 -2.41
CA HIS A 72 -9.47 4.15 -3.44
C HIS A 72 -9.43 5.66 -3.68
N VAL A 73 -9.31 6.47 -2.63
CA VAL A 73 -9.23 7.94 -2.72
C VAL A 73 -8.00 8.41 -3.51
N ALA A 74 -6.90 7.66 -3.44
CA ALA A 74 -5.66 7.94 -4.16
C ALA A 74 -5.69 7.64 -5.67
N VAL A 75 -6.59 6.76 -6.12
CA VAL A 75 -6.67 6.33 -7.51
C VAL A 75 -7.09 7.49 -8.41
N ASP A 76 -6.32 7.69 -9.49
CA ASP A 76 -6.54 8.68 -10.55
C ASP A 76 -6.61 10.15 -10.06
N SER A 77 -5.95 10.48 -8.94
CA SER A 77 -5.91 11.87 -8.45
C SER A 77 -4.64 12.20 -7.67
N ALA A 78 -3.71 12.91 -8.33
CA ALA A 78 -2.49 13.43 -7.69
C ALA A 78 -2.80 14.38 -6.52
N ALA A 79 -3.82 15.25 -6.67
CA ALA A 79 -4.26 16.14 -5.60
C ALA A 79 -4.71 15.37 -4.35
N ASN A 80 -5.42 14.24 -4.52
CA ASN A 80 -5.82 13.41 -3.40
C ASN A 80 -4.63 12.67 -2.78
N ARG A 81 -3.68 12.17 -3.59
CA ARG A 81 -2.45 11.53 -3.10
C ARG A 81 -1.63 12.46 -2.21
N SER A 82 -1.49 13.73 -2.60
CA SER A 82 -0.83 14.75 -1.78
C SER A 82 -1.62 15.03 -0.48
N ARG A 83 -2.95 15.11 -0.56
CA ARG A 83 -3.82 15.32 0.62
C ARG A 83 -3.73 14.15 1.62
N ILE A 84 -3.72 12.92 1.13
CA ILE A 84 -3.52 11.71 1.96
C ILE A 84 -2.21 11.77 2.72
N ALA A 85 -1.12 12.18 2.07
CA ALA A 85 0.18 12.30 2.74
C ALA A 85 0.16 13.40 3.81
N LYS A 86 -0.39 14.57 3.47
CA LYS A 86 -0.51 15.71 4.40
C LYS A 86 -1.33 15.36 5.65
N ASP A 87 -2.41 14.59 5.48
CA ASP A 87 -3.29 14.18 6.59
C ASP A 87 -2.75 12.96 7.35
N GLY A 88 -1.53 12.48 7.04
CA GLY A 88 -0.87 11.39 7.74
C GLY A 88 -1.35 9.98 7.35
N GLY A 89 -1.99 9.83 6.19
CA GLY A 89 -2.50 8.56 5.70
C GLY A 89 -1.42 7.50 5.44
N ILE A 90 -0.23 7.89 4.97
CA ILE A 90 0.91 6.97 4.81
C ILE A 90 1.30 6.35 6.16
N GLY A 91 1.44 7.18 7.20
CA GLY A 91 1.76 6.72 8.55
C GLY A 91 0.66 5.84 9.13
N ALA A 92 -0.62 6.15 8.89
CA ALA A 92 -1.74 5.33 9.34
C ALA A 92 -1.72 3.93 8.71
N VAL A 93 -1.50 3.83 7.39
CA VAL A 93 -1.39 2.53 6.71
C VAL A 93 -0.19 1.73 7.19
N LEU A 94 0.97 2.36 7.41
CA LEU A 94 2.14 1.67 7.95
C LEU A 94 1.93 1.21 9.40
N GLY A 95 1.23 2.00 10.21
CA GLY A 95 0.83 1.62 11.56
C GLY A 95 -0.10 0.41 11.56
N ALA A 96 -1.10 0.41 10.67
CA ALA A 96 -2.02 -0.70 10.48
C ALA A 96 -1.29 -2.01 10.12
N MET A 97 -0.41 -1.97 9.12
CA MET A 97 0.37 -3.13 8.70
C MET A 97 1.27 -3.67 9.81
N ARG A 98 1.84 -2.81 10.66
CA ARG A 98 2.67 -3.26 11.79
C ARG A 98 1.85 -3.84 12.93
N ALA A 99 0.68 -3.28 13.22
CA ALA A 99 -0.18 -3.75 14.31
C ALA A 99 -0.90 -5.05 13.99
N HIS A 100 -1.09 -5.36 12.69
CA HIS A 100 -1.84 -6.53 12.21
C HIS A 100 -1.03 -7.34 11.22
N GLU A 101 0.20 -7.73 11.59
CA GLU A 101 1.12 -8.47 10.70
C GLU A 101 0.56 -9.80 10.18
N ASP A 102 -0.24 -10.48 11.00
CA ASP A 102 -0.89 -11.76 10.66
C ASP A 102 -2.22 -11.61 9.92
N ASP A 103 -2.82 -10.42 9.91
CA ASP A 103 -4.08 -10.18 9.22
C ASP A 103 -3.83 -9.98 7.72
N ILE A 104 -4.09 -11.03 6.96
CA ILE A 104 -3.89 -11.03 5.52
C ILE A 104 -4.63 -9.91 4.79
N LYS A 105 -5.81 -9.50 5.27
CA LYS A 105 -6.61 -8.45 4.63
C LYS A 105 -5.99 -7.08 4.87
N VAL A 106 -5.54 -6.81 6.09
CA VAL A 106 -4.82 -5.58 6.41
C VAL A 106 -3.52 -5.51 5.61
N GLN A 107 -2.75 -6.60 5.52
CA GLN A 107 -1.51 -6.63 4.74
C GLN A 107 -1.77 -6.43 3.23
N GLU A 108 -2.76 -7.13 2.66
CA GLU A 108 -3.10 -7.05 1.23
C GLU A 108 -3.51 -5.62 0.85
N TYR A 109 -4.45 -5.02 1.59
CA TYR A 109 -4.92 -3.66 1.30
C TYR A 109 -3.93 -2.58 1.74
N GLY A 110 -3.09 -2.85 2.73
CA GLY A 110 -1.99 -1.97 3.13
C GLY A 110 -0.96 -1.83 2.02
N CYS A 111 -0.48 -2.95 1.46
CA CYS A 111 0.38 -2.94 0.28
C CYS A 111 -0.30 -2.20 -0.88
N TRP A 112 -1.54 -2.56 -1.22
CA TRP A 112 -2.26 -1.91 -2.32
C TRP A 112 -2.37 -0.39 -2.16
N ALA A 113 -2.74 0.08 -0.95
CA ALA A 113 -2.86 1.50 -0.65
C ALA A 113 -1.53 2.25 -0.81
N LEU A 114 -0.44 1.72 -0.26
CA LEU A 114 0.90 2.29 -0.42
C LEU A 114 1.32 2.39 -1.90
N GLY A 115 1.05 1.33 -2.69
CA GLY A 115 1.33 1.35 -4.12
C GLY A 115 0.49 2.40 -4.88
N SER A 116 -0.75 2.65 -4.45
CA SER A 116 -1.59 3.73 -4.99
C SER A 116 -1.08 5.12 -4.59
N PHE A 117 -0.51 5.27 -3.39
CA PHE A 117 0.10 6.54 -2.96
C PHE A 117 1.40 6.84 -3.70
N ALA A 118 2.20 5.80 -3.97
CA ALA A 118 3.49 5.86 -4.66
C ALA A 118 3.39 6.22 -6.16
N ASP A 119 2.19 6.32 -6.71
CA ASP A 119 1.94 6.93 -8.04
C ASP A 119 2.11 8.47 -8.02
N ASP A 120 2.58 9.02 -6.91
CA ASP A 120 3.04 10.40 -6.76
C ASP A 120 4.51 10.41 -6.32
N ASP A 121 5.35 11.21 -6.97
CA ASP A 121 6.80 11.23 -6.76
C ASP A 121 7.18 11.61 -5.32
N SER A 122 6.48 12.59 -4.72
CA SER A 122 6.76 13.02 -3.35
C SER A 122 6.44 11.92 -2.34
N ASN A 123 5.35 11.19 -2.59
CA ASN A 123 4.94 10.07 -1.75
C ASN A 123 5.91 8.89 -1.83
N ARG A 124 6.58 8.63 -2.95
CA ARG A 124 7.59 7.54 -3.05
C ARG A 124 8.70 7.73 -2.03
N THR A 125 9.17 8.97 -1.86
CA THR A 125 10.21 9.32 -0.88
C THR A 125 9.68 9.18 0.54
N ILE A 126 8.50 9.74 0.82
CA ILE A 126 7.87 9.66 2.15
C ILE A 126 7.64 8.20 2.57
N ILE A 127 7.13 7.35 1.66
CA ILE A 127 6.92 5.93 1.92
C ILE A 127 8.24 5.23 2.27
N ALA A 128 9.29 5.48 1.48
CA ALA A 128 10.60 4.86 1.72
C ALA A 128 11.20 5.30 3.07
N GLU A 129 11.18 6.59 3.38
CA GLU A 129 11.73 7.16 4.62
C GLU A 129 10.97 6.72 5.88
N ASN A 130 9.65 6.48 5.76
CA ASN A 130 8.84 5.95 6.86
C ASN A 130 8.94 4.42 7.01
N GLY A 131 9.84 3.76 6.29
CA GLY A 131 10.06 2.31 6.37
C GLY A 131 9.04 1.46 5.62
N GLY A 132 8.34 2.04 4.63
CA GLY A 132 7.35 1.34 3.83
C GLY A 132 7.91 0.21 2.97
N ILE A 133 9.15 0.35 2.48
CA ILE A 133 9.85 -0.73 1.76
C ILE A 133 9.95 -1.97 2.66
N LYS A 134 10.45 -1.79 3.89
CA LYS A 134 10.59 -2.88 4.87
C LYS A 134 9.24 -3.50 5.21
N ALA A 135 8.21 -2.68 5.43
CA ALA A 135 6.85 -3.18 5.74
C ALA A 135 6.30 -4.06 4.61
N VAL A 136 6.43 -3.64 3.35
CA VAL A 136 5.97 -4.42 2.18
C VAL A 136 6.75 -5.72 2.04
N VAL A 137 8.08 -5.69 2.20
CA VAL A 137 8.91 -6.90 2.12
C VAL A 137 8.56 -7.90 3.23
N LEU A 138 8.37 -7.43 4.47
CA LEU A 138 7.95 -8.29 5.58
C LEU A 138 6.58 -8.92 5.31
N ALA A 139 5.61 -8.14 4.82
CA ALA A 139 4.29 -8.66 4.45
C ALA A 139 4.39 -9.76 3.36
N MET A 140 5.19 -9.53 2.32
CA MET A 140 5.43 -10.51 1.26
C MET A 140 6.08 -11.79 1.80
N ARG A 141 7.03 -11.66 2.73
CA ARG A 141 7.71 -12.81 3.36
C ARG A 141 6.83 -13.60 4.31
N ALA A 142 5.97 -12.93 5.08
CA ALA A 142 5.05 -13.58 6.00
C ALA A 142 3.93 -14.34 5.26
N HIS A 143 3.47 -13.79 4.12
CA HIS A 143 2.29 -14.28 3.40
C HIS A 143 2.62 -14.80 2.00
N LYS A 144 3.66 -15.64 1.88
CA LYS A 144 4.18 -16.16 0.58
C LYS A 144 3.10 -16.84 -0.27
N GLU A 145 2.18 -17.57 0.35
CA GLU A 145 1.11 -18.29 -0.34
C GLU A 145 -0.03 -17.40 -0.85
N ARG A 146 -0.04 -16.11 -0.49
CA ARG A 146 -1.15 -15.20 -0.77
C ARG A 146 -0.86 -14.40 -2.03
N SER A 147 -1.19 -14.99 -3.17
CA SER A 147 -0.91 -14.45 -4.50
C SER A 147 -1.34 -12.98 -4.70
N LYS A 148 -2.48 -12.56 -4.16
CA LYS A 148 -2.92 -11.14 -4.26
C LYS A 148 -2.00 -10.19 -3.51
N LEU A 149 -1.64 -10.52 -2.27
CA LEU A 149 -0.67 -9.76 -1.50
C LEU A 149 0.68 -9.71 -2.23
N GLN A 150 1.17 -10.83 -2.75
CA GLN A 150 2.40 -10.87 -3.53
C GLN A 150 2.35 -9.91 -4.72
N ALA A 151 1.25 -9.92 -5.47
CA ALA A 151 1.04 -9.03 -6.61
C ALA A 151 1.05 -7.56 -6.20
N TYR A 152 0.36 -7.20 -5.11
CA TYR A 152 0.33 -5.83 -4.59
C TYR A 152 1.67 -5.41 -3.99
N GLY A 153 2.40 -6.31 -3.36
CA GLY A 153 3.77 -6.08 -2.89
C GLY A 153 4.72 -5.76 -4.04
N CYS A 154 4.74 -6.61 -5.09
CA CYS A 154 5.51 -6.34 -6.30
C CYS A 154 5.13 -4.99 -6.93
N ARG A 155 3.83 -4.74 -7.12
CA ARG A 155 3.33 -3.46 -7.66
C ARG A 155 3.86 -2.28 -6.86
N THR A 156 3.76 -2.34 -5.54
CA THR A 156 4.19 -1.26 -4.63
C THR A 156 5.67 -0.99 -4.71
N LEU A 157 6.51 -2.04 -4.67
CA LEU A 157 7.96 -1.90 -4.81
C LEU A 157 8.34 -1.30 -6.17
N GLY A 158 7.64 -1.68 -7.25
CA GLY A 158 7.85 -1.10 -8.57
C GLY A 158 7.52 0.40 -8.64
N TYR A 159 6.41 0.84 -8.03
CA TYR A 159 6.09 2.28 -7.96
C TYR A 159 7.08 3.05 -7.08
N VAL A 160 7.45 2.52 -5.92
CA VAL A 160 8.43 3.17 -5.02
C VAL A 160 9.81 3.30 -5.68
N ALA A 161 10.19 2.36 -6.54
CA ALA A 161 11.43 2.39 -7.34
C ALA A 161 11.37 3.32 -8.57
N THR A 162 10.17 3.73 -9.00
CA THR A 162 10.00 4.53 -10.22
C THR A 162 10.62 5.91 -10.02
N ASP A 163 11.48 6.31 -10.96
CA ASP A 163 12.19 7.60 -10.99
C ASP A 163 12.92 8.01 -9.70
N SER A 164 13.33 7.02 -8.89
CA SER A 164 14.08 7.27 -7.65
C SER A 164 15.26 6.30 -7.49
N THR A 165 16.46 6.76 -7.84
CA THR A 165 17.69 5.99 -7.66
C THR A 165 17.90 5.61 -6.19
N ALA A 166 17.68 6.54 -5.25
CA ALA A 166 17.82 6.28 -3.82
C ALA A 166 16.88 5.15 -3.34
N ASN A 167 15.64 5.11 -3.84
CA ASN A 167 14.72 4.03 -3.49
C ASN A 167 15.09 2.72 -4.16
N ARG A 168 15.59 2.73 -5.41
CA ARG A 168 16.13 1.52 -6.07
C ARG A 168 17.25 0.90 -5.24
N THR A 169 18.15 1.72 -4.71
CA THR A 169 19.25 1.26 -3.85
C THR A 169 18.66 0.67 -2.56
N ARG A 170 17.83 1.42 -1.81
CA ARG A 170 17.17 0.93 -0.58
C ARG A 170 16.39 -0.38 -0.76
N ILE A 171 15.70 -0.57 -1.88
CA ILE A 171 14.92 -1.79 -2.16
C ILE A 171 15.86 -2.96 -2.48
N GLY A 172 16.92 -2.70 -3.23
CA GLY A 172 17.86 -3.72 -3.70
C GLY A 172 18.95 -4.08 -2.71
N GLU A 173 19.25 -3.23 -1.72
CA GLU A 173 20.42 -3.27 -0.82
C GLU A 173 20.53 -4.55 0.02
N ASP A 174 19.41 -5.11 0.48
CA ASP A 174 19.34 -6.23 1.42
C ASP A 174 19.18 -7.59 0.70
N ALA A 175 19.95 -8.59 1.12
CA ALA A 175 19.89 -9.97 0.65
C ALA A 175 18.58 -10.69 1.01
N GLU A 176 17.82 -10.17 1.98
CA GLU A 176 16.43 -10.56 2.23
C GLU A 176 15.43 -9.44 1.90
N GLY A 177 15.87 -8.50 1.06
CA GLY A 177 15.17 -7.29 0.69
C GLY A 177 14.15 -7.46 -0.44
N GLY A 178 13.95 -6.39 -1.21
CA GLY A 178 12.88 -6.34 -2.20
C GLY A 178 13.11 -7.20 -3.44
N ILE A 179 14.34 -7.31 -3.92
CA ILE A 179 14.64 -8.14 -5.11
C ILE A 179 14.33 -9.63 -4.84
N PRO A 180 14.88 -10.27 -3.78
CA PRO A 180 14.54 -11.65 -3.44
C PRO A 180 13.03 -11.84 -3.17
N ALA A 181 12.37 -10.88 -2.53
CA ALA A 181 10.92 -10.95 -2.29
C ALA A 181 10.11 -10.97 -3.59
N VAL A 182 10.47 -10.13 -4.57
CA VAL A 182 9.82 -10.10 -5.89
C VAL A 182 10.09 -11.37 -6.68
N VAL A 183 11.34 -11.85 -6.73
CA VAL A 183 11.69 -13.09 -7.44
C VAL A 183 10.99 -14.29 -6.80
N GLY A 184 11.02 -14.41 -5.47
CA GLY A 184 10.32 -15.46 -4.72
C GLY A 184 8.81 -15.45 -4.97
N ALA A 185 8.19 -14.27 -5.03
CA ALA A 185 6.78 -14.12 -5.39
C ALA A 185 6.48 -14.67 -6.80
N MET A 186 7.32 -14.34 -7.78
CA MET A 186 7.17 -14.81 -9.15
C MET A 186 7.36 -16.33 -9.25
N LEU A 187 8.34 -16.89 -8.53
CA LEU A 187 8.57 -18.34 -8.51
C LEU A 187 7.41 -19.10 -7.86
N ALA A 188 6.96 -18.67 -6.68
CA ALA A 188 5.87 -19.31 -5.95
C ALA A 188 4.53 -19.24 -6.71
N HIS A 189 4.31 -18.19 -7.50
CA HIS A 189 3.06 -17.95 -8.23
C HIS A 189 3.24 -17.90 -9.75
N SER A 190 4.06 -18.81 -10.29
CA SER A 190 4.40 -18.89 -11.73
C SER A 190 3.17 -18.96 -12.66
N LYS A 191 2.08 -19.59 -12.21
CA LYS A 191 0.82 -19.74 -12.97
C LYS A 191 -0.14 -18.55 -12.84
N LYS A 192 0.17 -17.55 -12.01
CA LYS A 192 -0.68 -16.37 -11.80
C LYS A 192 -0.15 -15.19 -12.61
N SER A 193 -0.73 -14.99 -13.80
CA SER A 193 -0.29 -13.94 -14.74
C SER A 193 -0.21 -12.54 -14.12
N TYR A 194 -1.12 -12.19 -13.21
CA TYR A 194 -1.09 -10.89 -12.53
C TYR A 194 0.09 -10.74 -11.54
N VAL A 195 0.55 -11.83 -10.89
CA VAL A 195 1.77 -11.79 -10.06
C VAL A 195 2.99 -11.63 -10.96
N GLN A 196 3.04 -12.39 -12.06
CA GLN A 196 4.13 -12.29 -13.04
C GLN A 196 4.22 -10.88 -13.63
N ALA A 197 3.08 -10.30 -14.02
CA ALA A 197 3.04 -8.96 -14.61
C ALA A 197 3.58 -7.89 -13.64
N TYR A 198 3.13 -7.89 -12.39
CA TYR A 198 3.65 -6.93 -11.40
C TYR A 198 5.06 -7.23 -10.94
N GLY A 199 5.47 -8.50 -10.92
CA GLY A 199 6.85 -8.90 -10.65
C GLY A 199 7.80 -8.39 -11.73
N CYS A 200 7.48 -8.61 -13.01
CA CYS A 200 8.24 -8.06 -14.14
C CYS A 200 8.30 -6.52 -14.09
N PHE A 201 7.18 -5.86 -13.80
CA PHE A 201 7.15 -4.41 -13.62
C PHE A 201 8.11 -3.95 -12.50
N ALA A 202 8.10 -4.62 -11.35
CA ALA A 202 8.97 -4.29 -10.23
C ALA A 202 10.45 -4.46 -10.59
N LEU A 203 10.83 -5.60 -11.19
CA LEU A 203 12.21 -5.86 -11.59
C LEU A 203 12.69 -4.88 -12.66
N LEU A 204 11.84 -4.53 -13.63
CA LEU A 204 12.12 -3.50 -14.62
C LEU A 204 12.45 -2.15 -13.96
N LYS A 205 11.61 -1.69 -13.03
CA LYS A 205 11.81 -0.42 -12.33
C LYS A 205 13.02 -0.43 -11.39
N LEU A 206 13.34 -1.59 -10.81
CA LEU A 206 14.53 -1.75 -9.97
C LEU A 206 15.84 -1.79 -10.78
N ALA A 207 15.80 -2.33 -11.99
CA ALA A 207 16.95 -2.44 -12.90
C ALA A 207 17.28 -1.13 -13.64
N ALA A 208 16.26 -0.28 -13.86
CA ALA A 208 16.37 0.98 -14.59
C ALA A 208 17.51 1.83 -14.03
N ASP A 209 18.50 2.12 -14.87
CA ASP A 209 19.69 2.92 -14.56
C ASP A 209 20.43 2.55 -13.26
N HIS A 210 20.29 1.30 -12.78
CA HIS A 210 20.88 0.86 -11.51
C HIS A 210 21.69 -0.44 -11.67
N ALA A 211 23.00 -0.31 -11.91
CA ALA A 211 23.88 -1.43 -12.27
C ALA A 211 23.91 -2.56 -11.22
N ILE A 212 23.98 -2.21 -9.93
CA ILE A 212 24.02 -3.18 -8.83
C ILE A 212 22.74 -4.03 -8.82
N ASN A 213 21.59 -3.41 -9.10
CA ASN A 213 20.31 -4.14 -9.08
C ASN A 213 20.21 -5.08 -10.28
N ARG A 214 20.76 -4.71 -11.44
CA ARG A 214 20.83 -5.60 -12.61
C ARG A 214 21.61 -6.87 -12.32
N ILE A 215 22.76 -6.74 -11.64
CA ILE A 215 23.59 -7.88 -11.24
C ILE A 215 22.79 -8.77 -10.28
N ARG A 216 22.25 -8.19 -9.21
CA ARG A 216 21.49 -8.92 -8.18
C ARG A 216 20.26 -9.63 -8.74
N ILE A 217 19.53 -9.00 -9.67
CA ILE A 217 18.38 -9.63 -10.34
C ILE A 217 18.84 -10.85 -11.16
N GLY A 218 19.99 -10.75 -11.83
CA GLY A 218 20.56 -11.87 -12.58
C GLY A 218 20.99 -13.04 -11.69
N GLU A 219 21.58 -12.74 -10.53
CA GLU A 219 22.00 -13.72 -9.52
C GLU A 219 20.79 -14.43 -8.89
N GLU A 220 19.78 -13.68 -8.45
CA GLU A 220 18.55 -14.23 -7.84
C GLU A 220 17.71 -15.07 -8.82
N GLY A 221 17.75 -14.73 -10.11
CA GLY A 221 17.07 -15.47 -11.17
C GLY A 221 17.83 -16.69 -11.70
N GLY A 222 19.05 -16.95 -11.21
CA GLY A 222 19.89 -18.04 -11.68
C GLY A 222 20.46 -17.87 -13.09
N ILE A 223 20.43 -16.66 -13.67
CA ILE A 223 21.01 -16.36 -14.99
C ILE A 223 22.56 -16.23 -14.92
N GLY A 224 23.12 -16.19 -13.70
CA GLY A 224 24.55 -16.08 -13.44
C GLY A 224 25.30 -17.38 -13.13
N ALA A 225 24.71 -18.57 -13.33
CA ALA A 225 25.36 -19.86 -13.09
C ALA A 225 25.54 -20.67 -14.39
#